data_AF-A0A971U2F6-F1
#
_entry.id   AF-A0A971U2F6-F1
#
_cell.length_a   1.000
_cell.length_b   1.000
_cell.length_c   1.000
_cell.angle_alpha   90.00
_cell.angle_beta   90.00
_cell.angle_gamma   90.00
#
_symmetry.space_group_name_H-M   'P 1'
#
loop_
_entity.id
_entity.type
_entity.pdbx_description
1 polymer ?
#
loop_
_entity_poly.entity_id
_entity_poly.type
_entity_poly.pdbx_seq_one_letter_code
_entity_poly.pdbx_strand_id
1 'polypeptide(L)'
;MLSETLRRLLRVLSFRTEVFTEIRDDSAALPQAAIVVVATSALWALGIGTRTALWVGLLVGPLVLWLLWTSVAWLLGTQLLGGRGTWLGLARVLGYVAAAFAIGILGIIPCGGLLAAPVSWLLAAALGYLAIREVLELSSERALLTALVSISVVPIAWVLLRHLL
;
A
#
# COMPACT_ATOMS: atom_id res chain seq x y z
N MET A 1 -11.18 17.79 -4.64
CA MET A 1 -10.02 16.87 -4.53
C MET A 1 -10.20 15.89 -3.36
N LEU A 2 -10.23 16.36 -2.11
CA LEU A 2 -10.36 15.49 -0.92
C LEU A 2 -11.62 14.60 -0.91
N SER A 3 -12.78 15.14 -1.31
CA SER A 3 -14.03 14.38 -1.38
C SER A 3 -13.96 13.20 -2.36
N GLU A 4 -13.25 13.37 -3.47
CA GLU A 4 -13.05 12.32 -4.46
C GLU A 4 -12.07 11.25 -3.95
N THR A 5 -10.96 11.68 -3.34
CA THR A 5 -10.00 10.77 -2.71
C THR A 5 -10.67 9.92 -1.65
N LEU A 6 -11.50 10.50 -0.79
CA LEU A 6 -12.25 9.77 0.24
C LEU A 6 -13.27 8.80 -0.37
N ARG A 7 -14.01 9.21 -1.41
CA ARG A 7 -14.97 8.34 -2.11
C ARG A 7 -14.29 7.12 -2.72
N ARG A 8 -13.14 7.32 -3.38
CA ARG A 8 -12.33 6.23 -3.93
C ARG A 8 -11.78 5.33 -2.83
N LEU A 9 -11.22 5.93 -1.78
CA LEU A 9 -10.67 5.20 -0.65
C LEU A 9 -11.69 4.28 0.03
N LEU A 10 -12.90 4.78 0.30
CA LEU A 10 -13.96 3.98 0.91
C LEU A 10 -14.36 2.78 0.03
N ARG A 11 -14.39 2.97 -1.30
CA ARG A 11 -14.67 1.88 -2.25
C ARG A 11 -13.54 0.85 -2.29
N VAL A 12 -12.28 1.28 -2.25
CA VAL A 12 -11.11 0.39 -2.11
C VAL A 12 -11.23 -0.46 -0.86
N LEU A 13 -11.45 0.15 0.31
CA LEU A 13 -11.58 -0.56 1.59
C LEU A 13 -12.84 -1.44 1.67
N SER A 14 -13.85 -1.16 0.84
CA SER A 14 -15.05 -2.00 0.68
C SER A 14 -14.89 -3.11 -0.36
N PHE A 15 -13.67 -3.40 -0.83
CA PHE A 15 -13.36 -4.47 -1.79
C PHE A 15 -14.09 -4.33 -3.15
N ARG A 16 -14.46 -3.11 -3.55
CA ARG A 16 -15.06 -2.85 -4.87
C ARG A 16 -13.97 -2.78 -5.92
N THR A 17 -13.87 -3.75 -6.82
CA THR A 17 -12.78 -3.84 -7.79
C THR A 17 -12.88 -2.82 -8.91
N GLU A 18 -14.08 -2.31 -9.19
CA GLU A 18 -14.32 -1.35 -10.29
C GLU A 18 -13.57 -0.03 -10.07
N VAL A 19 -13.32 0.33 -8.81
CA VAL A 19 -12.58 1.56 -8.46
C VAL A 19 -11.11 1.49 -8.86
N PHE A 20 -10.53 0.30 -8.99
CA PHE A 20 -9.11 0.16 -9.33
C PHE A 20 -8.84 0.63 -10.75
N THR A 21 -9.70 0.28 -11.70
CA THR A 21 -9.62 0.77 -13.08
C THR A 21 -9.82 2.28 -13.15
N GLU A 22 -10.78 2.83 -12.39
CA GLU A 22 -10.98 4.28 -12.29
C GLU A 22 -9.72 5.01 -11.78
N ILE A 23 -9.11 4.52 -10.70
CA ILE A 23 -7.89 5.10 -10.11
C ILE A 23 -6.68 4.92 -11.05
N ARG A 24 -6.57 3.76 -11.73
CA ARG A 24 -5.49 3.43 -12.65
C ARG A 24 -5.42 4.43 -13.80
N ASP A 25 -6.58 4.74 -14.38
CA ASP A 25 -6.69 5.52 -15.62
C ASP A 25 -6.70 7.04 -15.36
N ASP A 26 -6.94 7.46 -14.11
CA ASP A 26 -6.88 8.87 -13.70
C ASP A 26 -5.47 9.31 -13.27
N SER A 27 -4.81 10.11 -14.10
CA SER A 27 -3.48 10.64 -13.81
C SER A 27 -3.44 11.54 -12.57
N ALA A 28 -4.53 12.22 -12.22
CA ALA A 28 -4.65 13.06 -11.04
C ALA A 28 -4.73 12.24 -9.74
N ALA A 29 -4.86 10.91 -9.82
CA ALA A 29 -4.88 10.04 -8.65
C ALA A 29 -3.49 9.79 -8.05
N LEU A 30 -2.39 10.03 -8.77
CA LEU A 30 -1.05 9.76 -8.25
C LEU A 30 -0.68 10.67 -7.05
N PRO A 31 -0.88 12.00 -7.11
CA PRO A 31 -0.68 12.85 -5.94
C PRO A 31 -1.63 12.51 -4.79
N GLN A 32 -2.87 12.10 -5.10
CA GLN A 32 -3.85 11.68 -4.08
C GLN A 32 -3.40 10.41 -3.35
N ALA A 33 -2.87 9.44 -4.09
CA ALA A 33 -2.30 8.21 -3.56
C ALA A 33 -1.10 8.50 -2.63
N ALA A 34 -0.23 9.42 -3.02
CA ALA A 34 0.88 9.86 -2.16
C ALA A 34 0.39 10.49 -0.84
N ILE A 35 -0.66 11.31 -0.89
CA ILE A 35 -1.30 11.87 0.32
C ILE A 35 -1.84 10.75 1.23
N VAL A 36 -2.49 9.73 0.64
CA VAL A 36 -3.00 8.57 1.40
C VAL A 36 -1.86 7.81 2.07
N VAL A 37 -0.74 7.56 1.36
CA VAL A 37 0.45 6.89 1.90
C VAL A 37 1.02 7.67 3.09
N VAL A 38 1.23 8.98 2.94
CA VAL A 38 1.76 9.84 4.01
C VAL A 38 0.80 9.87 5.22
N ALA A 39 -0.48 10.10 5.00
CA ALA A 39 -1.48 10.12 6.08
C ALA A 39 -1.51 8.78 6.83
N THR A 40 -1.53 7.68 6.10
CA THR A 40 -1.51 6.32 6.67
C THR A 40 -0.26 6.08 7.50
N SER A 41 0.92 6.49 7.00
CA SER A 41 2.17 6.32 7.74
C SER A 41 2.20 7.11 9.04
N ALA A 42 1.61 8.32 9.07
CA ALA A 42 1.48 9.11 10.28
C ALA A 42 0.56 8.42 11.30
N LEU A 43 -0.58 7.88 10.85
CA LEU A 43 -1.51 7.12 11.70
C LEU A 43 -0.84 5.87 12.29
N TRP A 44 -0.06 5.15 11.49
CA TRP A 44 0.73 4.01 11.96
C TRP A 44 1.76 4.41 13.02
N ALA A 45 2.52 5.48 12.76
CA ALA A 45 3.56 5.98 13.66
C ALA A 45 2.98 6.41 15.02
N LEU A 46 1.80 7.02 15.03
CA LEU A 46 1.07 7.32 16.26
C LEU A 46 0.69 6.04 17.02
N GLY A 47 0.25 5.02 16.29
CA GLY A 47 -0.08 3.70 16.81
C GLY A 47 1.05 3.01 17.58
N ILE A 48 2.29 3.11 17.08
CA ILE A 48 3.46 2.48 17.70
C ILE A 48 4.17 3.37 18.73
N GLY A 49 3.61 4.54 19.06
CA GLY A 49 4.15 5.43 20.09
C GLY A 49 5.43 6.18 19.71
N THR A 50 5.80 6.22 18.43
CA THR A 50 6.97 6.98 17.97
C THR A 50 6.72 8.48 18.09
N ARG A 51 7.37 9.13 19.07
CA ARG A 51 7.29 10.59 19.31
C ARG A 51 8.42 11.39 18.65
N THR A 52 9.49 10.73 18.19
CA THR A 52 10.78 11.38 17.90
C THR A 52 11.43 11.01 16.57
N ALA A 53 10.79 10.23 15.70
CA ALA A 53 11.38 9.93 14.39
C ALA A 53 11.31 11.17 13.49
N LEU A 54 12.48 11.77 13.24
CA LEU A 54 12.76 12.87 12.31
C LEU A 54 11.70 13.02 11.22
N TRP A 55 11.02 14.16 11.18
CA TRP A 55 9.93 14.47 10.24
C TRP A 55 10.23 14.12 8.78
N VAL A 56 11.50 14.15 8.36
CA VAL A 56 11.94 13.72 7.02
C VAL A 56 11.76 12.22 6.78
N GLY A 57 12.08 11.37 7.77
CA GLY A 57 11.92 9.92 7.66
C GLY A 57 10.44 9.49 7.59
N LEU A 58 9.55 10.24 8.23
CA LEU A 58 8.10 10.00 8.22
C LEU A 58 7.44 10.40 6.90
N LEU A 59 8.01 11.36 6.16
CA LEU A 59 7.45 11.82 4.88
C LEU A 59 8.07 11.07 3.69
N VAL A 60 9.39 10.93 3.66
CA VAL A 60 10.10 10.36 2.51
C VAL A 60 10.13 8.84 2.56
N GLY A 61 10.35 8.26 3.74
CA GLY A 61 10.48 6.81 3.92
C GLY A 61 9.26 6.03 3.39
N PRO A 62 8.03 6.37 3.81
CA PRO A 62 6.82 5.69 3.34
C PRO A 62 6.59 5.82 1.83
N LEU A 63 6.92 6.97 1.24
CA LEU A 63 6.83 7.16 -0.21
C LEU A 63 7.81 6.26 -0.95
N VAL A 64 9.07 6.22 -0.52
CA VAL A 64 10.09 5.33 -1.09
C VAL A 64 9.67 3.86 -0.96
N LEU A 65 9.15 3.47 0.21
CA LEU A 65 8.74 2.09 0.49
C LEU A 65 7.53 1.65 -0.34
N TRP A 66 6.54 2.53 -0.52
CA TRP A 66 5.40 2.30 -1.40
C TRP A 66 5.83 2.17 -2.87
N LEU A 67 6.73 3.03 -3.34
CA LEU A 67 7.25 2.96 -4.71
C LEU A 67 8.14 1.72 -4.92
N LEU A 68 8.88 1.30 -3.89
CA LEU A 68 9.64 0.05 -3.89
C LEU A 68 8.70 -1.15 -4.01
N TRP A 69 7.64 -1.20 -3.18
CA TRP A 69 6.62 -2.23 -3.26
C TRP A 69 5.96 -2.26 -4.64
N THR A 70 5.57 -1.11 -5.17
CA THR A 70 4.99 -0.97 -6.51
C THR A 70 5.93 -1.49 -7.59
N SER A 71 7.23 -1.15 -7.49
CA SER A 71 8.23 -1.55 -8.48
C SER A 71 8.41 -3.06 -8.49
N VAL A 72 8.48 -3.69 -7.32
CA VAL A 72 8.58 -5.14 -7.21
C VAL A 72 7.31 -5.81 -7.73
N ALA A 73 6.13 -5.35 -7.33
CA ALA A 73 4.86 -5.88 -7.83
C ALA A 73 4.74 -5.77 -9.35
N TRP A 74 5.11 -4.62 -9.93
CA TRP A 74 5.08 -4.40 -11.37
C TRP A 74 6.11 -5.27 -12.10
N LEU A 75 7.36 -5.35 -11.63
CA LEU A 75 8.40 -6.17 -12.26
C LEU A 75 8.02 -7.66 -12.25
N LEU A 76 7.60 -8.18 -11.10
CA LEU A 76 7.17 -9.58 -10.98
C LEU A 76 5.93 -9.84 -11.85
N GLY A 77 4.92 -8.99 -11.75
CA GLY A 77 3.65 -9.17 -12.45
C GLY A 77 3.79 -9.04 -13.97
N THR A 78 4.60 -8.11 -14.47
CA THR A 78 4.75 -7.87 -15.92
C THR A 78 5.88 -8.68 -16.54
N GLN A 79 7.11 -8.57 -16.01
CA GLN A 79 8.30 -9.13 -16.64
C GLN A 79 8.39 -10.65 -16.45
N LEU A 80 7.95 -11.18 -15.30
CA LEU A 80 8.03 -12.61 -15.02
C LEU A 80 6.72 -13.35 -15.28
N LEU A 81 5.57 -12.67 -15.11
CA LEU A 81 4.25 -13.31 -15.12
C LEU A 81 3.32 -12.85 -16.26
N GLY A 82 3.79 -11.94 -17.12
CA GLY A 82 3.13 -11.57 -18.38
C GLY A 82 1.93 -10.63 -18.27
N GLY A 83 1.81 -9.88 -17.16
CA GLY A 83 0.79 -8.84 -16.99
C GLY A 83 1.01 -7.63 -17.90
N ARG A 84 -0.06 -6.86 -18.17
CA ARG A 84 -0.09 -5.81 -19.21
C ARG A 84 -0.23 -4.38 -18.67
N GLY A 85 -0.16 -4.19 -17.35
CA GLY A 85 -0.35 -2.88 -16.71
C GLY A 85 0.89 -1.99 -16.65
N THR A 86 0.66 -0.69 -16.47
CA THR A 86 1.74 0.31 -16.33
C THR A 86 2.17 0.48 -14.89
N TRP A 87 3.45 0.82 -14.68
CA TRP A 87 4.00 1.08 -13.35
C TRP A 87 3.26 2.22 -12.62
N LEU A 88 2.98 3.32 -13.32
CA LEU A 88 2.25 4.46 -12.74
C LEU A 88 0.80 4.11 -12.41
N GLY A 89 0.13 3.32 -13.26
CA GLY A 89 -1.23 2.84 -12.98
C GLY A 89 -1.27 2.00 -11.71
N LEU A 90 -0.31 1.09 -11.54
CA LEU A 90 -0.18 0.27 -10.34
C LEU A 90 0.18 1.10 -9.10
N ALA A 91 1.08 2.07 -9.23
CA ALA A 91 1.44 2.99 -8.15
C ALA A 91 0.19 3.64 -7.57
N ARG A 92 -0.62 4.28 -8.43
CA ARG A 92 -1.87 4.96 -8.04
C ARG A 92 -2.72 4.05 -7.19
N VAL A 93 -3.05 2.85 -7.66
CA VAL A 93 -3.95 1.93 -6.96
C VAL A 93 -3.33 1.43 -5.66
N LEU A 94 -2.07 0.98 -5.67
CA LEU A 94 -1.39 0.48 -4.46
C LEU A 94 -1.22 1.57 -3.38
N GLY A 95 -1.14 2.85 -3.76
CA GLY A 95 -1.10 3.93 -2.79
C GLY A 95 -2.43 4.13 -2.05
N TYR A 96 -3.57 3.82 -2.68
CA TYR A 96 -4.84 3.71 -1.95
C TYR A 96 -4.92 2.44 -1.11
N VAL A 97 -4.37 1.32 -1.60
CA VAL A 97 -4.28 0.06 -0.81
C VAL A 97 -3.48 0.26 0.48
N ALA A 98 -2.47 1.15 0.47
CA ALA A 98 -1.68 1.48 1.66
C ALA A 98 -2.55 1.94 2.84
N ALA A 99 -3.75 2.48 2.61
CA ALA A 99 -4.69 2.84 3.68
C ALA A 99 -5.12 1.68 4.57
N ALA A 100 -4.97 0.42 4.12
CA ALA A 100 -5.15 -0.76 4.99
C ALA A 100 -4.26 -0.70 6.24
N PHE A 101 -3.07 -0.09 6.12
CA PHE A 101 -2.16 0.11 7.24
C PHE A 101 -2.65 1.18 8.23
N ALA A 102 -3.66 2.00 7.92
CA ALA A 102 -4.17 3.01 8.85
C ALA A 102 -4.73 2.39 10.15
N ILE A 103 -5.11 1.11 10.12
CA ILE A 103 -5.51 0.30 11.30
C ILE A 103 -4.42 0.32 12.39
N GLY A 104 -3.15 0.53 12.02
CA GLY A 104 -2.04 0.68 12.94
C GLY A 104 -2.28 1.68 14.07
N ILE A 105 -3.10 2.72 13.86
CA ILE A 105 -3.45 3.69 14.92
C ILE A 105 -4.09 3.07 16.16
N LEU A 106 -4.75 1.91 16.02
CA LEU A 106 -5.32 1.19 17.16
C LEU A 106 -4.26 0.73 18.17
N GLY A 107 -2.97 0.76 17.80
CA GLY A 107 -1.85 0.54 18.71
C GLY A 107 -1.79 1.51 19.90
N ILE A 108 -2.46 2.67 19.83
CA ILE A 108 -2.58 3.61 20.96
C ILE A 108 -3.31 2.97 22.16
N ILE A 109 -4.19 1.99 21.91
CA ILE A 109 -4.97 1.31 22.94
C ILE A 109 -4.11 0.18 23.55
N PRO A 110 -4.09 -0.01 24.89
CA PRO A 110 -3.22 -0.99 25.57
C PRO A 110 -3.21 -2.42 25.01
N CYS A 111 -4.28 -2.86 24.34
CA CYS A 111 -4.39 -4.17 23.70
C CYS A 111 -4.54 -4.10 22.17
N GLY A 112 -4.69 -2.91 21.58
CA GLY A 112 -4.99 -2.76 20.16
C GLY A 112 -3.79 -3.06 19.26
N GLY A 113 -2.56 -2.85 19.76
CA GLY A 113 -1.34 -3.10 18.99
C GLY A 113 -1.12 -4.57 18.58
N LEU A 114 -1.61 -5.52 19.39
CA LEU A 114 -1.43 -6.95 19.15
C LEU A 114 -2.12 -7.41 17.85
N LEU A 115 -3.31 -6.88 17.59
CA LEU A 115 -4.11 -7.23 16.41
C LEU A 115 -3.99 -6.22 15.27
N ALA A 116 -3.68 -4.95 15.57
CA ALA A 116 -3.61 -3.91 14.56
C ALA A 116 -2.61 -4.25 13.43
N ALA A 117 -1.41 -4.70 13.79
CA ALA A 117 -0.40 -5.09 12.82
C ALA A 117 -0.86 -6.26 11.94
N PRO A 118 -1.12 -7.48 12.45
CA PRO A 118 -1.48 -8.61 11.59
C PRO A 118 -2.74 -8.34 10.75
N VAL A 119 -3.76 -7.69 11.32
CA VAL A 119 -4.99 -7.35 10.57
C VAL A 119 -4.70 -6.41 9.41
N SER A 120 -3.88 -5.38 9.64
CA SER A 120 -3.52 -4.43 8.59
C SER A 120 -2.74 -5.08 7.44
N TRP A 121 -1.82 -6.00 7.74
CA TRP A 121 -1.05 -6.73 6.72
C TRP A 121 -1.94 -7.68 5.91
N LEU A 122 -2.85 -8.39 6.58
CA LEU A 122 -3.80 -9.27 5.89
C LEU A 122 -4.75 -8.47 4.98
N LEU A 123 -5.25 -7.33 5.47
CA LEU A 123 -6.10 -6.44 4.68
C LEU A 123 -5.34 -5.86 3.48
N ALA A 124 -4.10 -5.38 3.70
CA ALA A 124 -3.24 -4.87 2.63
C ALA A 124 -2.90 -5.95 1.59
N ALA A 125 -2.65 -7.18 2.02
CA ALA A 125 -2.39 -8.32 1.13
C ALA A 125 -3.63 -8.66 0.30
N ALA A 126 -4.82 -8.72 0.91
CA ALA A 126 -6.06 -9.02 0.22
C ALA A 126 -6.42 -7.94 -0.82
N LEU A 127 -6.34 -6.67 -0.43
CA LEU A 127 -6.58 -5.55 -1.35
C LEU A 127 -5.49 -5.44 -2.42
N GLY A 128 -4.23 -5.66 -2.05
CA GLY A 128 -3.09 -5.68 -2.96
C GLY A 128 -3.22 -6.77 -4.01
N TYR A 129 -3.67 -7.97 -3.62
CA TYR A 129 -3.99 -9.06 -4.55
C TYR A 129 -5.05 -8.65 -5.58
N LEU A 130 -6.18 -8.09 -5.14
CA LEU A 130 -7.24 -7.66 -6.06
C LEU A 130 -6.75 -6.52 -6.97
N ALA A 131 -6.04 -5.55 -6.42
CA ALA A 131 -5.47 -4.44 -7.17
C ALA A 131 -4.47 -4.91 -8.23
N ILE A 132 -3.53 -5.78 -7.87
CA ILE A 132 -2.53 -6.32 -8.80
C ILE A 132 -3.20 -7.13 -9.90
N ARG A 133 -4.18 -7.97 -9.55
CA ARG A 133 -4.93 -8.77 -10.51
C ARG A 133 -5.63 -7.90 -11.54
N GLU A 134 -6.34 -6.88 -11.07
CA GLU A 134 -7.14 -5.98 -11.92
C GLU A 134 -6.26 -5.07 -12.77
N VAL A 135 -5.26 -4.44 -12.16
CA VAL A 135 -4.42 -3.44 -12.83
C VAL A 135 -3.46 -4.06 -13.83
N LEU A 136 -2.89 -5.23 -13.52
CA LEU A 136 -1.96 -5.93 -14.39
C LEU A 136 -2.63 -6.97 -15.30
N GLU A 137 -3.95 -7.17 -15.17
CA GLU A 137 -4.73 -8.15 -15.94
C GLU A 137 -4.17 -9.58 -15.82
N LEU A 138 -3.78 -9.95 -14.61
CA LEU A 138 -3.18 -11.25 -14.31
C LEU A 138 -4.26 -12.31 -13.98
N SER A 139 -3.93 -13.58 -14.21
CA SER A 139 -4.71 -14.68 -13.64
C SER A 139 -4.58 -14.69 -12.10
N SER A 140 -5.57 -15.27 -11.41
CA SER A 140 -5.62 -15.31 -9.94
C SER A 140 -4.35 -15.88 -9.31
N GLU A 141 -3.79 -16.97 -9.86
CA GLU A 141 -2.57 -17.59 -9.33
C GLU A 141 -1.35 -16.66 -9.44
N ARG A 142 -1.17 -16.04 -10.60
CA ARG A 142 -0.05 -15.13 -10.87
C ARG A 142 -0.17 -13.85 -10.04
N ALA A 143 -1.39 -13.32 -9.90
CA ALA A 143 -1.65 -12.16 -9.06
C ALA A 143 -1.38 -12.47 -7.58
N LEU A 144 -1.77 -13.66 -7.10
CA LEU A 144 -1.51 -14.09 -5.72
C LEU A 144 -0.01 -14.18 -5.44
N LEU A 145 0.75 -14.84 -6.31
CA LEU A 145 2.21 -14.92 -6.21
C LEU A 145 2.84 -13.52 -6.20
N THR A 146 2.43 -12.66 -7.13
CA THR A 146 2.93 -11.28 -7.22
C THR A 146 2.64 -10.50 -5.94
N ALA A 147 1.43 -10.61 -5.40
CA ALA A 147 1.02 -9.90 -4.19
C ALA A 147 1.82 -10.35 -2.97
N LEU A 148 1.95 -11.66 -2.75
CA LEU A 148 2.66 -12.22 -1.59
C LEU A 148 4.16 -11.88 -1.62
N VAL A 149 4.80 -11.98 -2.79
CA VAL A 149 6.23 -11.69 -2.91
C VAL A 149 6.48 -10.19 -2.79
N SER A 150 5.69 -9.36 -3.47
CA SER A 150 5.90 -7.90 -3.47
C SER A 150 5.67 -7.28 -2.10
N ILE A 151 4.61 -7.68 -1.38
CA ILE A 151 4.30 -7.11 -0.07
C ILE A 151 5.38 -7.46 0.97
N SER A 152 6.06 -8.60 0.81
CA SER A 152 7.15 -9.06 1.67
C SER A 152 8.40 -8.19 1.58
N VAL A 153 8.54 -7.35 0.55
CA VAL A 153 9.67 -6.41 0.45
C VAL A 153 9.58 -5.30 1.49
N VAL A 154 8.36 -4.90 1.88
CA VAL A 154 8.12 -3.85 2.87
C VAL A 154 8.75 -4.19 4.25
N PRO A 155 8.47 -5.36 4.89
CA PRO A 155 9.09 -5.70 6.16
C PRO A 155 10.59 -6.01 6.03
N ILE A 156 11.04 -6.57 4.90
CA ILE A 156 12.47 -6.85 4.65
C ILE A 156 13.26 -5.53 4.60
N ALA A 157 12.79 -4.55 3.85
CA ALA A 157 13.44 -3.24 3.75
C ALA A 157 13.52 -2.57 5.13
N TRP A 158 12.45 -2.66 5.93
CA TRP A 158 12.44 -2.13 7.29
C TRP A 158 13.45 -2.83 8.22
N VAL A 159 13.54 -4.16 8.15
CA VAL A 159 14.55 -4.93 8.90
C VAL A 159 15.97 -4.56 8.49
N LEU A 160 16.25 -4.40 7.19
CA LEU A 160 17.58 -4.01 6.72
C LEU A 160 17.97 -2.61 7.19
N LEU A 161 17.04 -1.65 7.11
CA LEU A 161 17.26 -0.28 7.59
C LEU A 161 17.65 -0.24 9.07
N ARG A 162 17.01 -1.06 9.92
CA ARG A 162 17.33 -1.12 11.36
C ARG A 162 18.73 -1.66 11.67
N HIS A 163 19.34 -2.42 10.75
CA HIS A 163 20.65 -3.02 10.94
C HIS A 163 21.78 -2.11 10.45
N LEU A 164 21.47 -1.12 9.62
CA LEU A 164 22.44 -0.17 9.06
C LEU A 164 22.56 1.12 9.89
N LEU A 165 21.64 1.34 10.85
CA LEU A 165 21.59 2.47 11.77
C LEU A 165 21.91 2.02 13.19
#